data_AF-A0A835ZIV7-F1
#
_entry.id   AF-A0A835ZIV7-F1
#
_cell.length_a   1.000
_cell.length_b   1.000
_cell.length_c   1.000
_cell.angle_alpha   90.00
_cell.angle_beta   90.00
_cell.angle_gamma   90.00
#
_symmetry.space_group_name_H-M   'P 1'
#
loop_
_entity.id
_entity.type
_entity.pdbx_description
1 polymer ?
#
loop_
_entity_poly.entity_id
_entity_poly.type
_entity_poly.pdbx_seq_one_letter_code
_entity_poly.pdbx_strand_id
1 'polypeptide(L)'
;MSAAEARLRQRRLLLNRIAKAGFLFTIFMSIVMVAEIAVLRNFAVGTFQSQEDRLVRMYKEGRFFTKVLREADGSAFGLKYKNFPVARLCHMLPGLVWAILGPIQFSAIIRRRYRRVHRVSGRVFMACSALIAIGLCSIIRNRLTFYTAGFWDLVFLSVMNAWFVFSGARGVALARRGDIRGHRVWMLRHCASGYFVFLQRIIMLLTRGALMRGGFDLTVSINAKAWFHVCALIAAAISVTAIEVWLAVTSASAAAVLRATSPAPQDAVIKAAAPVNKRALALDPRLDALRTPLPTPSPMSAAAAGETYVF
;
A
#
# COMPACT_ATOMS: atom_id res chain seq x y z
N MET A 1 -23.61 -4.27 -30.81
CA MET A 1 -23.15 -4.03 -29.43
C MET A 1 -24.01 -2.94 -28.83
N SER A 2 -24.77 -3.20 -27.77
CA SER A 2 -25.70 -2.22 -27.19
C SER A 2 -24.95 -1.10 -26.45
N ALA A 3 -25.61 0.05 -26.25
CA ALA A 3 -25.02 1.15 -25.46
C ALA A 3 -24.68 0.71 -24.01
N ALA A 4 -25.43 -0.25 -23.45
CA ALA A 4 -25.16 -0.83 -22.14
C ALA A 4 -23.88 -1.71 -22.15
N GLU A 5 -23.70 -2.54 -23.17
CA GLU A 5 -22.49 -3.36 -23.36
C GLU A 5 -21.24 -2.49 -23.56
N ALA A 6 -21.37 -1.40 -24.32
CA ALA A 6 -20.29 -0.42 -24.53
C ALA A 6 -19.84 0.21 -23.19
N ARG A 7 -20.81 0.67 -22.38
CA ARG A 7 -20.55 1.24 -21.05
C ARG A 7 -19.91 0.23 -20.10
N LEU A 8 -20.37 -1.02 -20.12
CA LEU A 8 -19.81 -2.09 -19.29
C LEU A 8 -18.36 -2.40 -19.69
N ARG A 9 -18.08 -2.51 -20.99
CA ARG A 9 -16.72 -2.71 -21.53
C ARG A 9 -15.79 -1.57 -21.13
N GLN A 10 -16.24 -0.32 -21.27
CA GLN A 10 -15.47 0.87 -20.89
C GLN A 10 -15.14 0.87 -19.39
N ARG A 11 -16.11 0.53 -18.53
CA ARG A 11 -15.90 0.40 -17.08
C ARG A 11 -14.87 -0.68 -16.72
N ARG A 12 -14.93 -1.86 -17.38
CA ARG A 12 -13.93 -2.93 -17.18
C ARG A 12 -12.53 -2.49 -17.60
N LEU A 13 -12.41 -1.80 -18.74
CA LEU A 13 -11.13 -1.27 -19.20
C LEU A 13 -10.56 -0.22 -18.23
N LEU A 14 -11.40 0.68 -17.73
CA LEU A 14 -11.01 1.66 -16.72
C LEU A 14 -10.48 0.98 -15.44
N LEU A 15 -11.22 -0.01 -14.92
CA LEU A 15 -10.80 -0.78 -13.74
C LEU A 15 -9.45 -1.49 -13.96
N ASN A 16 -9.23 -2.08 -15.12
CA ASN A 16 -7.95 -2.72 -15.46
C ASN A 16 -6.80 -1.70 -15.53
N ARG A 17 -7.04 -0.51 -16.09
CA ARG A 17 -6.04 0.57 -16.15
C ARG A 17 -5.70 1.09 -14.76
N ILE A 18 -6.74 1.35 -13.94
CA ILE A 18 -6.60 1.74 -12.55
C ILE A 18 -5.74 0.69 -11.86
N ALA A 19 -6.17 -0.57 -11.80
CA ALA A 19 -5.42 -1.67 -11.20
C ALA A 19 -3.96 -1.74 -11.67
N LYS A 20 -3.70 -1.67 -12.98
CA LYS A 20 -2.32 -1.66 -13.50
C LYS A 20 -1.49 -0.47 -12.96
N ALA A 21 -2.07 0.72 -12.91
CA ALA A 21 -1.40 1.91 -12.37
C ALA A 21 -1.05 1.74 -10.88
N GLY A 22 -1.96 1.19 -10.07
CA GLY A 22 -1.67 0.91 -8.66
C GLY A 22 -0.54 -0.12 -8.47
N PHE A 23 -0.45 -1.11 -9.34
CA PHE A 23 0.62 -2.11 -9.28
C PHE A 23 1.97 -1.51 -9.69
N LEU A 24 1.99 -0.69 -10.75
CA LEU A 24 3.20 0.03 -11.15
C LEU A 24 3.63 1.02 -10.08
N PHE A 25 2.67 1.65 -9.39
CA PHE A 25 2.95 2.52 -8.26
C PHE A 25 3.62 1.77 -7.10
N THR A 26 3.16 0.56 -6.74
CA THR A 26 3.83 -0.22 -5.68
C THR A 26 5.23 -0.66 -6.09
N ILE A 27 5.44 -1.04 -7.36
CA ILE A 27 6.79 -1.30 -7.89
C ILE A 27 7.66 -0.05 -7.78
N PHE A 28 7.19 1.09 -8.27
CA PHE A 28 7.93 2.35 -8.24
C PHE A 28 8.32 2.74 -6.81
N MET A 29 7.35 2.75 -5.87
CA MET A 29 7.62 3.04 -4.46
C MET A 29 8.64 2.06 -3.87
N SER A 30 8.54 0.77 -4.20
CA SER A 30 9.48 -0.25 -3.71
C SER A 30 10.89 -0.07 -4.26
N ILE A 31 11.03 0.25 -5.55
CA ILE A 31 12.33 0.52 -6.17
C ILE A 31 12.97 1.74 -5.54
N VAL A 32 12.22 2.84 -5.40
CA VAL A 32 12.72 4.06 -4.76
C VAL A 32 13.15 3.77 -3.33
N MET A 33 12.35 3.04 -2.58
CA MET A 33 12.64 2.63 -1.21
C MET A 33 13.88 1.73 -1.10
N VAL A 34 14.01 0.72 -1.95
CA VAL A 34 15.20 -0.15 -2.00
C VAL A 34 16.43 0.66 -2.39
N ALA A 35 16.34 1.50 -3.42
CA ALA A 35 17.43 2.35 -3.85
C ALA A 35 17.86 3.30 -2.73
N GLU A 36 16.92 3.91 -2.01
CA GLU A 36 17.24 4.78 -0.89
C GLU A 36 17.95 4.02 0.24
N ILE A 37 17.42 2.85 0.64
CA ILE A 37 17.99 2.04 1.72
C ILE A 37 19.37 1.48 1.31
N ALA A 38 19.53 1.04 0.06
CA ALA A 38 20.76 0.44 -0.42
C ALA A 38 21.85 1.47 -0.78
N VAL A 39 21.50 2.54 -1.50
CA VAL A 39 22.45 3.54 -2.04
C VAL A 39 22.78 4.61 -1.01
N LEU A 40 21.80 5.14 -0.25
CA LEU A 40 22.07 6.19 0.74
C LEU A 40 22.56 5.64 2.07
N ARG A 41 22.28 4.36 2.39
CA ARG A 41 22.63 3.77 3.69
C ARG A 41 23.62 2.60 3.60
N ASN A 42 24.15 2.32 2.39
CA ASN A 42 25.29 1.44 2.07
C ASN A 42 25.48 0.27 3.03
N PHE A 43 24.61 -0.75 2.94
CA PHE A 43 24.77 -2.00 3.69
C PHE A 43 25.95 -2.87 3.22
N ALA A 44 26.49 -2.62 2.02
CA ALA A 44 27.38 -3.56 1.33
C ALA A 44 28.85 -3.10 1.20
N VAL A 45 29.21 -1.85 1.55
CA VAL A 45 30.58 -1.34 1.33
C VAL A 45 31.09 -0.62 2.58
N GLY A 46 31.64 -1.38 3.52
CA GLY A 46 32.39 -0.86 4.67
C GLY A 46 31.55 -0.47 5.90
N THR A 47 32.23 -0.38 7.04
CA THR A 47 31.64 0.09 8.30
C THR A 47 31.11 1.53 8.15
N PHE A 48 30.02 1.88 8.82
CA PHE A 48 29.46 3.23 8.81
C PHE A 48 30.46 4.37 9.08
N GLN A 49 31.55 4.09 9.81
CA GLN A 49 32.65 5.03 10.04
C GLN A 49 33.37 5.41 8.73
N SER A 50 33.61 4.43 7.84
CA SER A 50 34.19 4.69 6.53
C SER A 50 33.25 5.45 5.60
N GLN A 51 31.94 5.48 5.87
CA GLN A 51 30.96 6.26 5.11
C GLN A 51 30.95 7.73 5.52
N GLU A 52 31.04 8.03 6.82
CA GLU A 52 31.23 9.40 7.32
C GLU A 52 32.52 10.00 6.78
N ASP A 53 33.63 9.25 6.84
CA ASP A 53 34.91 9.69 6.30
C ASP A 53 34.84 9.95 4.79
N ARG A 54 34.07 9.14 4.04
CA ARG A 54 33.86 9.34 2.59
C ARG A 54 33.01 10.56 2.29
N LEU A 55 31.91 10.77 3.01
CA LEU A 55 31.03 11.94 2.82
C LEU A 55 31.76 13.24 3.19
N VAL A 56 32.54 13.22 4.27
CA VAL A 56 33.38 14.35 4.67
C VAL A 56 34.47 14.61 3.63
N ARG A 57 35.13 13.57 3.08
CA ARG A 57 36.08 13.72 1.97
C ARG A 57 35.42 14.31 0.72
N MET A 58 34.29 13.77 0.28
CA MET A 58 33.56 14.26 -0.90
C MET A 58 33.13 15.73 -0.76
N TYR A 59 32.72 16.16 0.44
CA TYR A 59 32.44 17.57 0.72
C TYR A 59 33.71 18.43 0.65
N LYS A 60 34.80 18.01 1.28
CA LYS A 60 36.10 18.72 1.23
C LYS A 60 36.66 18.84 -0.19
N GLU A 61 36.38 17.85 -1.03
CA GLU A 61 36.76 17.83 -2.46
C GLU A 61 35.80 18.62 -3.36
N GLY A 62 34.82 19.33 -2.80
CA GLY A 62 33.87 20.15 -3.56
C GLY A 62 32.86 19.36 -4.39
N ARG A 63 32.74 18.04 -4.18
CA ARG A 63 31.80 17.16 -4.92
C ARG A 63 30.35 17.29 -4.46
N PHE A 64 30.11 18.02 -3.36
CA PHE A 64 28.78 18.40 -2.88
C PHE A 64 28.71 19.91 -2.64
N PHE A 65 27.64 20.54 -3.12
CA PHE A 65 27.32 21.94 -2.84
C PHE A 65 26.79 22.17 -1.42
N THR A 66 26.53 21.10 -0.65
CA THR A 66 25.97 21.20 0.71
C THR A 66 26.87 20.50 1.71
N LYS A 67 27.00 21.10 2.90
CA LYS A 67 27.70 20.51 4.06
C LYS A 67 27.10 19.12 4.38
N VAL A 68 27.94 18.19 4.83
CA VAL A 68 27.48 16.86 5.28
C VAL A 68 26.36 17.05 6.30
N LEU A 69 25.18 16.51 6.00
CA LEU A 69 24.03 16.57 6.89
C LEU A 69 24.40 15.87 8.20
N ARG A 70 24.20 16.56 9.33
CA ARG A 70 24.33 15.96 10.66
C ARG A 70 22.95 15.73 11.24
N GLU A 71 22.78 14.60 11.90
CA GLU A 71 21.57 14.19 12.61
C GLU A 71 21.47 14.92 13.96
N ALA A 72 20.37 14.68 14.68
CA ALA A 72 20.07 15.29 15.99
C ALA A 72 21.19 15.14 17.04
N ASP A 73 21.88 14.01 16.98
CA ASP A 73 22.92 13.55 17.90
C ASP A 73 24.32 13.95 17.44
N GLY A 74 24.42 14.77 16.38
CA GLY A 74 25.69 15.19 15.79
C GLY A 74 26.32 14.16 14.85
N SER A 75 25.76 12.95 14.71
CA SER A 75 26.27 11.94 13.78
C SER A 75 26.06 12.33 12.31
N ALA A 76 26.90 11.85 11.40
CA ALA A 76 26.66 12.04 9.97
C ALA A 76 25.33 11.38 9.53
N PHE A 77 24.65 12.00 8.57
CA PHE A 77 23.40 11.52 7.99
C PHE A 77 23.51 10.06 7.55
N GLY A 78 22.58 9.24 8.04
CA GLY A 78 22.60 7.79 7.85
C GLY A 78 23.23 6.99 9.00
N LEU A 79 23.91 7.64 9.96
CA LEU A 79 24.55 6.97 11.11
C LEU A 79 23.75 6.97 12.41
N LYS A 80 22.56 7.59 12.44
CA LYS A 80 21.74 7.76 13.66
C LYS A 80 21.39 6.49 14.43
N TYR A 81 21.52 5.30 13.83
CA TYR A 81 21.28 4.02 14.50
C TYR A 81 22.57 3.26 14.85
N LYS A 82 23.75 3.87 14.67
CA LYS A 82 25.07 3.24 14.92
C LYS A 82 25.14 2.63 16.32
N ASN A 83 24.67 3.39 17.32
CA ASN A 83 24.70 2.98 18.73
C ASN A 83 23.38 2.34 19.22
N PHE A 84 22.42 2.12 18.30
CA PHE A 84 21.08 1.62 18.64
C PHE A 84 20.77 0.34 17.85
N PRO A 85 21.27 -0.82 18.31
CA PRO A 85 21.19 -2.07 17.56
C PRO A 85 19.75 -2.50 17.26
N VAL A 86 18.80 -2.25 18.18
CA VAL A 86 17.38 -2.56 17.97
C VAL A 86 16.81 -1.70 16.84
N ALA A 87 17.03 -0.39 16.83
CA ALA A 87 16.61 0.48 15.73
C ALA A 87 17.26 0.05 14.41
N ARG A 88 18.55 -0.31 14.43
CA ARG A 88 19.29 -0.73 13.24
C ARG A 88 18.76 -2.04 12.65
N LEU A 89 18.68 -3.09 13.47
CA LEU A 89 18.38 -4.46 13.03
C LEU A 89 16.89 -4.71 12.86
N CYS A 90 16.04 -4.06 13.64
CA CYS A 90 14.59 -4.27 13.55
C CYS A 90 13.90 -3.28 12.61
N HIS A 91 14.47 -2.10 12.33
CA HIS A 91 13.84 -1.14 11.42
C HIS A 91 14.36 -1.21 9.99
N MET A 92 15.67 -1.05 9.78
CA MET A 92 16.22 -0.82 8.44
C MET A 92 16.24 -2.08 7.58
N LEU A 93 16.83 -3.17 8.08
CA LEU A 93 16.91 -4.43 7.33
C LEU A 93 15.51 -5.01 7.05
N PRO A 94 14.59 -5.08 8.04
CA PRO A 94 13.23 -5.52 7.79
C PRO A 94 12.47 -4.58 6.85
N GLY A 95 12.71 -3.26 6.92
CA GLY A 95 12.21 -2.30 5.96
C GLY A 95 12.62 -2.60 4.52
N LEU A 96 13.90 -2.94 4.29
CA LEU A 96 14.40 -3.31 2.97
C LEU A 96 13.69 -4.56 2.42
N VAL A 97 13.59 -5.61 3.24
CA VAL A 97 12.93 -6.86 2.84
C VAL A 97 11.43 -6.63 2.59
N TRP A 98 10.78 -5.85 3.45
CA TRP A 98 9.38 -5.46 3.30
C TRP A 98 9.14 -4.73 1.96
N ALA A 99 10.04 -3.83 1.56
CA ALA A 99 9.98 -3.12 0.28
C ALA A 99 10.03 -4.11 -0.90
N ILE A 100 11.01 -5.01 -0.89
CA ILE A 100 11.24 -5.97 -1.96
C ILE A 100 10.05 -6.92 -2.11
N LEU A 101 9.46 -7.33 -0.99
CA LEU A 101 8.32 -8.25 -0.99
C LEU A 101 6.99 -7.57 -1.32
N GLY A 102 6.89 -6.24 -1.20
CA GLY A 102 5.68 -5.47 -1.49
C GLY A 102 5.06 -5.77 -2.88
N PRO A 103 5.81 -5.61 -3.99
CA PRO A 103 5.31 -5.90 -5.33
C PRO A 103 4.89 -7.36 -5.51
N ILE A 104 5.58 -8.29 -4.83
CA ILE A 104 5.23 -9.71 -4.84
C ILE A 104 3.86 -9.92 -4.18
N GLN A 105 3.57 -9.23 -3.07
CA GLN A 105 2.27 -9.31 -2.39
C GLN A 105 1.13 -8.75 -3.25
N PHE A 106 1.35 -7.63 -3.94
CA PHE A 106 0.30 -6.97 -4.73
C PHE A 106 0.12 -7.54 -6.14
N SER A 107 1.02 -8.39 -6.61
CA SER A 107 0.90 -9.03 -7.91
C SER A 107 -0.33 -9.96 -7.99
N ALA A 108 -1.27 -9.61 -8.86
CA ALA A 108 -2.45 -10.44 -9.13
C ALA A 108 -2.09 -11.79 -9.76
N ILE A 109 -1.01 -11.86 -10.53
CA ILE A 109 -0.50 -13.09 -11.12
C ILE A 109 0.01 -14.03 -10.02
N ILE A 110 0.85 -13.53 -9.11
CA ILE A 110 1.39 -14.32 -8.00
C ILE A 110 0.27 -14.82 -7.10
N ARG A 111 -0.69 -13.97 -6.74
CA ARG A 111 -1.81 -14.38 -5.87
C ARG A 111 -2.73 -15.43 -6.48
N ARG A 112 -2.98 -15.38 -7.78
CA ARG A 112 -3.85 -16.37 -8.45
C ARG A 112 -3.12 -17.66 -8.81
N ARG A 113 -1.94 -17.57 -9.43
CA ARG A 113 -1.22 -18.71 -10.01
C ARG A 113 -0.20 -19.34 -9.06
N TYR A 114 0.38 -18.56 -8.14
CA TYR A 114 1.48 -18.98 -7.26
C TYR A 114 1.12 -18.77 -5.78
N ARG A 115 -0.01 -19.33 -5.35
CA ARG A 115 -0.57 -19.15 -3.99
C ARG A 115 0.42 -19.48 -2.87
N ARG A 116 1.26 -20.52 -3.04
CA ARG A 116 2.30 -20.88 -2.06
C ARG A 116 3.34 -19.77 -1.91
N VAL A 117 3.80 -19.19 -3.04
CA VAL A 117 4.73 -18.06 -3.05
C VAL A 117 4.13 -16.88 -2.32
N HIS A 118 2.88 -16.50 -2.63
CA HIS A 118 2.18 -15.42 -1.94
C HIS A 118 2.10 -15.65 -0.43
N ARG A 119 1.71 -16.86 0.01
CA ARG A 119 1.58 -17.17 1.44
C ARG A 119 2.90 -17.15 2.19
N VAL A 120 3.96 -17.74 1.63
CA VAL A 120 5.28 -17.78 2.27
C VAL A 120 5.89 -16.38 2.32
N SER A 121 5.93 -15.68 1.18
CA SER A 121 6.43 -14.30 1.13
C SER A 121 5.58 -13.35 1.99
N GLY A 122 4.27 -13.55 2.08
CA GLY A 122 3.39 -12.78 2.95
C GLY A 122 3.67 -12.98 4.44
N ARG A 123 4.07 -14.19 4.86
CA ARG A 123 4.51 -14.43 6.26
C ARG A 123 5.81 -13.69 6.56
N VAL A 124 6.78 -13.74 5.64
CA VAL A 124 8.04 -13.00 5.78
C VAL A 124 7.77 -11.50 5.80
N PHE A 125 6.94 -11.00 4.88
CA PHE A 125 6.52 -9.60 4.82
C PHE A 125 5.91 -9.13 6.14
N MET A 126 5.00 -9.91 6.74
CA MET A 126 4.39 -9.54 8.02
C MET A 126 5.33 -9.69 9.22
N ALA A 127 6.26 -10.65 9.20
CA ALA A 127 7.32 -10.74 10.20
C ALA A 127 8.23 -9.50 10.14
N CYS A 128 8.60 -9.07 8.93
CA CYS A 128 9.32 -7.82 8.73
C CYS A 128 8.51 -6.61 9.21
N SER A 129 7.20 -6.53 8.94
CA SER A 129 6.34 -5.47 9.48
C SER A 129 6.39 -5.42 11.02
N ALA A 130 6.35 -6.58 11.69
CA ALA A 130 6.42 -6.64 13.15
C ALA A 130 7.78 -6.13 13.67
N LEU A 131 8.88 -6.54 13.02
CA LEU A 131 10.21 -6.03 13.35
C LEU A 131 10.32 -4.52 13.13
N ILE A 132 9.79 -3.99 12.02
CA ILE A 132 9.77 -2.55 11.72
C ILE A 132 9.10 -1.79 12.86
N ALA A 133 7.97 -2.30 13.36
CA ALA A 133 7.24 -1.69 14.47
C ALA A 133 8.05 -1.69 15.78
N ILE A 134 8.76 -2.79 16.09
CA ILE A 134 9.70 -2.87 17.22
C ILE A 134 10.83 -1.86 17.06
N GLY A 135 11.40 -1.77 15.85
CA GLY A 135 12.42 -0.78 15.51
C GLY A 135 11.93 0.65 15.69
N LEU A 136 10.67 0.94 15.31
CA LEU A 136 10.03 2.24 15.53
C LEU A 136 9.85 2.55 17.02
N CYS A 137 9.49 1.58 17.86
CA CYS A 137 9.46 1.78 19.32
C CYS A 137 10.85 2.20 19.86
N SER A 138 11.93 1.57 19.38
CA SER A 138 13.29 1.98 19.73
C SER A 138 13.63 3.38 19.23
N ILE A 139 13.19 3.76 18.03
CA ILE A 139 13.39 5.10 17.46
C ILE A 139 12.67 6.16 18.29
N ILE A 140 11.41 5.92 18.66
CA ILE A 140 10.59 6.83 19.46
C ILE A 140 11.18 6.99 20.86
N ARG A 141 11.49 5.89 21.54
CA ARG A 141 12.07 5.88 22.90
C ARG A 141 13.37 6.68 22.98
N ASN A 142 14.24 6.51 21.98
CA ASN A 142 15.55 7.16 21.93
C ASN A 142 15.54 8.47 21.13
N ARG A 143 14.37 8.96 20.70
CA ARG A 143 14.18 10.21 19.95
C ARG A 143 15.04 10.33 18.68
N LEU A 144 15.21 9.23 17.94
CA LEU A 144 16.14 9.09 16.80
C LEU A 144 15.54 9.59 15.46
N THR A 145 15.10 10.85 15.42
CA THR A 145 14.59 11.52 14.20
C THR A 145 15.69 12.33 13.49
N PHE A 146 15.42 12.75 12.25
CA PHE A 146 16.23 13.80 11.62
C PHE A 146 16.00 15.06 12.46
N TYR A 147 17.00 15.50 13.22
CA TYR A 147 16.92 16.50 14.31
C TYR A 147 16.23 16.03 15.59
N THR A 148 16.51 16.69 16.73
CA THR A 148 15.96 16.32 18.04
C THR A 148 14.44 16.36 17.97
N ALA A 149 13.80 15.19 18.12
CA ALA A 149 12.35 15.04 17.96
C ALA A 149 11.59 16.02 18.85
N GLY A 150 10.69 16.80 18.27
CA GLY A 150 9.70 17.56 19.03
C GLY A 150 8.64 16.64 19.64
N PHE A 151 7.82 17.17 20.54
CA PHE A 151 6.68 16.43 21.09
C PHE A 151 5.75 15.90 19.97
N TRP A 152 5.40 16.77 19.02
CA TRP A 152 4.50 16.41 17.91
C TRP A 152 5.09 15.38 16.94
N ASP A 153 6.40 15.34 16.75
CA ASP A 153 7.06 14.29 15.97
C ASP A 153 6.86 12.91 16.59
N LEU A 154 7.02 12.83 17.91
CA LEU A 154 6.85 11.58 18.65
C LEU A 154 5.39 11.14 18.67
N VAL A 155 4.45 12.07 18.83
CA VAL A 155 3.01 11.77 18.74
C VAL A 155 2.68 11.22 17.37
N PHE A 156 3.07 11.92 16.29
CA PHE A 156 2.80 11.48 14.93
C PHE A 156 3.40 10.11 14.63
N LEU A 157 4.67 9.88 14.97
CA LEU A 157 5.32 8.58 14.77
C LEU A 157 4.64 7.47 15.58
N SER A 158 4.20 7.76 16.80
CA SER A 158 3.48 6.79 17.64
C SER A 158 2.14 6.41 17.04
N VAL A 159 1.36 7.38 16.55
CA VAL A 159 0.07 7.15 15.90
C VAL A 159 0.26 6.36 14.60
N MET A 160 1.24 6.74 13.77
CA MET A 160 1.54 6.00 12.53
C MET A 160 2.00 4.58 12.82
N ASN A 161 2.84 4.36 13.84
CA ASN A 161 3.28 3.02 14.23
C ASN A 161 2.10 2.17 14.73
N ALA A 162 1.24 2.74 15.58
CA ALA A 162 0.03 2.07 16.05
C ALA A 162 -0.91 1.69 14.89
N TRP A 163 -1.12 2.61 13.94
CA TRP A 163 -1.92 2.35 12.74
C TRP A 163 -1.29 1.28 11.84
N PHE A 164 0.03 1.30 11.66
CA PHE A 164 0.76 0.30 10.88
C PHE A 164 0.60 -1.12 11.47
N VAL A 165 0.75 -1.24 12.80
CA VAL A 165 0.52 -2.50 13.53
C VAL A 165 -0.93 -2.94 13.43
N PHE A 166 -1.88 -2.05 13.71
CA PHE A 166 -3.30 -2.35 13.70
C PHE A 166 -3.77 -2.80 12.31
N SER A 167 -3.44 -2.06 11.26
CA SER A 167 -3.84 -2.37 9.89
C SER A 167 -3.25 -3.71 9.41
N GLY A 168 -1.99 -3.98 9.74
CA GLY A 168 -1.34 -5.26 9.44
C GLY A 168 -1.97 -6.44 10.20
N ALA A 169 -2.19 -6.28 11.51
CA ALA A 169 -2.83 -7.30 12.34
C ALA A 169 -4.26 -7.59 11.87
N ARG A 170 -5.03 -6.54 11.53
CA ARG A 170 -6.39 -6.67 10.99
C ARG A 170 -6.39 -7.39 9.65
N GLY A 171 -5.46 -7.06 8.76
CA GLY A 171 -5.28 -7.76 7.49
C GLY A 171 -5.00 -9.24 7.67
N VAL A 172 -4.08 -9.62 8.58
CA VAL A 172 -3.76 -11.02 8.87
C VAL A 172 -4.94 -11.75 9.52
N ALA A 173 -5.64 -11.11 10.46
CA ALA A 173 -6.80 -11.70 11.12
C ALA A 173 -7.92 -12.04 10.12
N LEU A 174 -8.20 -11.15 9.17
CA LEU A 174 -9.20 -11.39 8.12
C LEU A 174 -8.78 -12.50 7.17
N ALA A 175 -7.50 -12.57 6.79
CA ALA A 175 -6.98 -13.69 5.99
C ALA A 175 -7.14 -15.04 6.70
N ARG A 176 -6.86 -15.10 8.01
CA ARG A 176 -7.03 -16.33 8.81
C ARG A 176 -8.49 -16.77 8.92
N ARG A 177 -9.43 -15.81 8.90
CA ARG A 177 -10.88 -16.06 8.91
C ARG A 177 -11.45 -16.39 7.52
N GLY A 178 -10.63 -16.38 6.47
CA GLY A 178 -11.07 -16.59 5.10
C GLY A 178 -11.69 -15.36 4.41
N ASP A 179 -11.76 -14.21 5.08
CA ASP A 179 -12.21 -12.96 4.46
C ASP A 179 -11.08 -12.34 3.63
N ILE A 180 -10.94 -12.83 2.41
CA ILE A 180 -9.90 -12.40 1.46
C ILE A 180 -10.15 -10.97 0.97
N ARG A 181 -11.41 -10.54 0.84
CA ARG A 181 -11.74 -9.18 0.41
C ARG A 181 -11.34 -8.18 1.49
N GLY A 182 -11.73 -8.45 2.74
CA GLY A 182 -11.33 -7.65 3.90
C GLY A 182 -9.81 -7.63 4.07
N HIS A 183 -9.13 -8.78 3.95
CA HIS A 183 -7.67 -8.86 3.98
C HIS A 183 -7.03 -7.89 2.97
N ARG A 184 -7.45 -7.92 1.70
CA ARG A 184 -6.88 -7.05 0.65
C ARG A 184 -7.01 -5.57 0.99
N VAL A 185 -8.20 -5.16 1.43
CA VAL A 185 -8.48 -3.77 1.81
C VAL A 185 -7.56 -3.31 2.94
N TRP A 186 -7.41 -4.12 3.99
CA TRP A 186 -6.55 -3.78 5.13
C TRP A 186 -5.05 -3.83 4.81
N MET A 187 -4.62 -4.74 3.93
CA MET A 187 -3.22 -4.77 3.47
C MET A 187 -2.85 -3.57 2.60
N LEU A 188 -3.80 -3.04 1.82
CA LEU A 188 -3.60 -1.79 1.08
C LEU A 188 -3.40 -0.60 2.03
N ARG A 189 -4.23 -0.50 3.08
CA ARG A 189 -4.07 0.52 4.15
C ARG A 189 -2.73 0.40 4.87
N HIS A 190 -2.36 -0.83 5.23
CA HIS A 190 -1.07 -1.11 5.86
C HIS A 190 0.09 -0.62 5.00
N CYS A 191 0.07 -0.95 3.70
CA CYS A 191 1.16 -0.56 2.81
C CYS A 191 1.17 0.95 2.53
N ALA A 192 0.02 1.61 2.41
CA ALA A 192 -0.05 3.06 2.30
C ALA A 192 0.61 3.75 3.52
N SER A 193 0.38 3.21 4.73
CA SER A 193 1.03 3.72 5.95
C SER A 193 2.52 3.39 6.07
N GLY A 194 3.05 2.43 5.29
CA GLY A 194 4.50 2.23 5.17
C GLY A 194 5.12 3.15 4.12
N TYR A 195 4.47 3.26 2.95
CA TYR A 195 5.01 4.00 1.81
C TYR A 195 5.05 5.52 2.00
N PHE A 196 4.25 6.10 2.90
CA PHE A 196 4.29 7.54 3.14
C PHE A 196 5.69 8.02 3.55
N VAL A 197 6.47 7.19 4.26
CA VAL A 197 7.83 7.55 4.69
C VAL A 197 8.75 7.81 3.49
N PHE A 198 8.51 7.12 2.38
CA PHE A 198 9.30 7.31 1.15
C PHE A 198 8.79 8.50 0.35
N LEU A 199 7.47 8.68 0.29
CA LEU A 199 6.88 9.88 -0.29
C LEU A 199 7.35 11.14 0.43
N GLN A 200 7.44 11.11 1.77
CA GLN A 200 8.02 12.18 2.58
C GLN A 200 9.42 12.56 2.10
N ARG A 201 10.26 11.57 1.80
CA ARG A 201 11.65 11.80 1.40
C ARG A 201 11.78 12.33 -0.01
N ILE A 202 10.92 11.87 -0.93
CA ILE A 202 10.80 12.46 -2.25
C ILE A 202 10.42 13.94 -2.13
N ILE A 203 9.40 14.26 -1.32
CA ILE A 203 8.97 15.64 -1.09
C ILE A 203 10.13 16.46 -0.52
N MET A 204 10.81 15.97 0.52
CA MET A 204 11.97 16.65 1.10
C MET A 204 13.09 16.90 0.10
N LEU A 205 13.40 15.93 -0.77
CA LEU A 205 14.45 16.05 -1.78
C LEU A 205 14.08 17.10 -2.84
N LEU A 206 12.85 17.04 -3.36
CA LEU A 206 12.36 17.93 -4.40
C LEU A 206 12.25 19.37 -3.92
N THR A 207 11.67 19.60 -2.74
CA THR A 207 11.50 20.95 -2.20
C THR A 207 12.84 21.58 -1.83
N ARG A 208 13.78 20.80 -1.29
CA ARG A 208 15.13 21.29 -1.02
C ARG A 208 15.86 21.65 -2.32
N GLY A 209 15.79 20.80 -3.34
CA GLY A 209 16.39 21.08 -4.64
C GLY A 209 15.82 22.31 -5.34
N ALA A 210 14.52 22.56 -5.19
CA ALA A 210 13.84 23.74 -5.72
C ALA A 210 14.20 25.02 -4.94
N LEU A 211 14.20 24.98 -3.60
CA LEU A 211 14.53 26.15 -2.78
C LEU A 211 15.99 26.57 -2.91
N MET A 212 16.93 25.62 -2.95
CA MET A 212 18.35 25.93 -3.14
C MET A 212 18.62 26.61 -4.50
N ARG A 213 17.87 26.25 -5.55
CA ARG A 213 17.95 26.92 -6.86
C ARG A 213 17.34 28.32 -6.87
N GLY A 214 16.34 28.56 -6.02
CA GLY A 214 15.70 29.87 -5.84
C GLY A 214 16.41 30.80 -4.87
N GLY A 215 17.60 30.45 -4.37
CA GLY A 215 18.35 31.27 -3.40
C GLY A 215 17.79 31.25 -1.97
N PHE A 216 16.82 30.37 -1.67
CA PHE A 216 16.28 30.23 -0.33
C PHE A 216 17.09 29.21 0.48
N ASP A 217 17.76 29.68 1.52
CA ASP A 217 18.45 28.81 2.46
C ASP A 217 17.46 28.22 3.48
N LEU A 218 17.10 26.94 3.30
CA LEU A 218 16.23 26.18 4.20
C LEU A 218 16.80 26.06 5.63
N THR A 219 18.10 26.30 5.83
CA THR A 219 18.65 26.34 7.19
C THR A 219 18.22 27.56 8.00
N VAL A 220 17.72 28.63 7.35
CA VAL A 220 17.48 29.93 7.99
C VAL A 220 15.99 30.27 8.16
N SER A 221 15.08 29.88 7.24
CA SER A 221 13.67 30.35 7.29
C SER A 221 12.64 29.33 7.81
N ILE A 222 12.90 28.02 7.72
CA ILE A 222 12.05 26.97 8.29
C ILE A 222 12.92 26.15 9.20
N ASN A 223 12.59 26.11 10.50
CA ASN A 223 13.21 25.18 11.44
C ASN A 223 13.22 23.78 10.81
N ALA A 224 14.41 23.24 10.52
CA ALA A 224 14.55 22.00 9.76
C ALA A 224 13.78 20.81 10.40
N LYS A 225 13.52 20.89 11.72
CA LYS A 225 12.59 20.01 12.45
C LYS A 225 11.15 20.12 11.95
N ALA A 226 10.61 21.34 11.91
CA ALA A 226 9.27 21.61 11.42
C ALA A 226 9.13 21.17 9.95
N TRP A 227 10.17 21.36 9.14
CA TRP A 227 10.15 20.91 7.74
C TRP A 227 10.01 19.39 7.61
N PHE A 228 10.78 18.62 8.39
CA PHE A 228 10.69 17.16 8.41
C PHE A 228 9.27 16.71 8.75
N HIS A 229 8.68 17.30 9.79
CA HIS A 229 7.33 16.99 10.26
C HIS A 229 6.26 17.32 9.21
N VAL A 230 6.31 18.52 8.63
CA VAL A 230 5.35 18.97 7.61
C VAL A 230 5.37 18.06 6.39
N CYS A 231 6.56 17.67 5.92
CA CYS A 231 6.68 16.70 4.82
C CYS A 231 6.05 15.35 5.21
N ALA A 232 6.22 14.91 6.46
CA ALA A 232 5.65 13.65 6.94
C ALA A 232 4.12 13.67 6.94
N LEU A 233 3.52 14.76 7.44
CA LEU A 233 2.08 14.97 7.45
C LEU A 233 1.50 15.01 6.03
N ILE A 234 2.12 15.79 5.14
CA ILE A 234 1.68 15.88 3.74
C ILE A 234 1.78 14.51 3.07
N ALA A 235 2.89 13.81 3.24
CA ALA A 235 3.07 12.48 2.64
C ALA A 235 2.07 11.46 3.18
N ALA A 236 1.81 11.46 4.49
CA ALA A 236 0.82 10.58 5.11
C ALA A 236 -0.59 10.89 4.61
N ALA A 237 -0.97 12.18 4.56
CA ALA A 237 -2.26 12.61 4.04
C ALA A 237 -2.45 12.20 2.58
N ILE A 238 -1.44 12.41 1.72
CA ILE A 238 -1.48 11.99 0.32
C ILE A 238 -1.62 10.46 0.22
N SER A 239 -0.81 9.72 0.96
CA SER A 239 -0.78 8.24 0.88
C SER A 239 -2.11 7.62 1.35
N VAL A 240 -2.64 8.12 2.46
CA VAL A 240 -3.92 7.65 3.02
C VAL A 240 -5.09 8.07 2.12
N THR A 241 -5.13 9.33 1.69
CA THR A 241 -6.21 9.82 0.81
C THR A 241 -6.22 9.08 -0.51
N ALA A 242 -5.04 8.88 -1.13
CA ALA A 242 -4.92 8.15 -2.37
C ALA A 242 -5.45 6.72 -2.25
N ILE A 243 -5.15 6.01 -1.15
CA ILE A 243 -5.62 4.63 -0.98
C ILE A 243 -7.11 4.56 -0.65
N GLU A 244 -7.67 5.48 0.13
CA GLU A 244 -9.10 5.47 0.43
C GLU A 244 -9.93 5.87 -0.80
N VAL A 245 -9.50 6.87 -1.57
CA VAL A 245 -10.12 7.23 -2.86
C VAL A 245 -10.06 6.04 -3.82
N TRP A 246 -8.92 5.37 -3.90
CA TRP A 246 -8.77 4.17 -4.72
C TRP A 246 -9.77 3.08 -4.31
N LEU A 247 -9.86 2.78 -3.01
CA LEU A 247 -10.77 1.77 -2.47
C LEU A 247 -12.23 2.12 -2.75
N ALA A 248 -12.61 3.40 -2.62
CA ALA A 248 -13.95 3.89 -2.92
C ALA A 248 -14.30 3.73 -4.42
N VAL A 249 -13.42 4.19 -5.31
CA VAL A 249 -13.63 4.14 -6.77
C VAL A 249 -13.73 2.70 -7.27
N THR A 250 -12.83 1.83 -6.81
CA THR A 250 -12.81 0.42 -7.23
C THR A 250 -14.00 -0.37 -6.68
N SER A 251 -14.41 -0.11 -5.43
CA SER A 251 -15.58 -0.76 -4.83
C SER A 251 -16.89 -0.34 -5.50
N ALA A 252 -17.08 0.96 -5.75
CA ALA A 252 -18.27 1.48 -6.42
C ALA A 252 -18.38 0.97 -7.87
N SER A 253 -17.25 0.95 -8.58
CA SER A 253 -17.18 0.47 -9.96
C SER A 253 -17.45 -1.04 -10.05
N ALA A 254 -16.92 -1.84 -9.12
CA ALA A 254 -17.21 -3.28 -9.04
C ALA A 254 -18.68 -3.57 -8.73
N ALA A 255 -19.28 -2.85 -7.77
CA ALA A 255 -20.70 -3.00 -7.45
C ALA A 255 -21.62 -2.67 -8.63
N ALA A 256 -21.25 -1.68 -9.45
CA ALA A 256 -21.99 -1.34 -10.64
C ALA A 256 -21.88 -2.40 -11.76
N VAL A 257 -20.70 -3.00 -11.95
CA VAL A 257 -20.51 -4.11 -12.90
C VAL A 257 -21.33 -5.33 -12.48
N LEU A 258 -21.34 -5.67 -11.19
CA LEU A 258 -22.15 -6.77 -10.65
C LEU A 258 -23.64 -6.52 -10.88
N ARG A 259 -24.16 -5.34 -10.50
CA ARG A 259 -25.57 -4.99 -10.74
C ARG A 259 -25.98 -5.07 -12.22
N ALA A 260 -25.09 -4.70 -13.13
CA ALA A 260 -25.35 -4.74 -14.57
C ALA A 260 -25.25 -6.15 -15.18
N THR A 261 -24.69 -7.13 -14.47
CA THR A 261 -24.47 -8.50 -14.97
C THR A 261 -25.27 -9.54 -14.20
N SER A 262 -25.83 -9.20 -13.03
CA SER A 262 -26.79 -10.05 -12.33
C SER A 262 -28.05 -10.21 -13.19
N PRO A 263 -28.54 -11.44 -13.38
CA PRO A 263 -29.86 -11.64 -13.98
C PRO A 263 -30.91 -10.90 -13.17
N ALA A 264 -31.95 -10.37 -13.84
CA ALA A 264 -33.05 -9.70 -13.17
C ALA A 264 -33.63 -10.63 -12.08
N PRO A 265 -34.09 -10.10 -10.93
CA PRO A 265 -34.76 -10.90 -9.91
C PRO A 265 -35.85 -11.73 -10.60
N GLN A 266 -35.91 -13.04 -10.32
CA GLN A 266 -36.91 -13.94 -10.93
C GLN A 266 -38.33 -13.40 -10.72
N ASP A 267 -38.58 -12.66 -9.66
CA ASP A 267 -39.83 -11.97 -9.35
C ASP A 267 -40.27 -10.95 -10.42
N ALA A 268 -39.33 -10.32 -11.14
CA ALA A 268 -39.63 -9.40 -12.23
C ALA A 268 -40.03 -10.13 -13.52
N VAL A 269 -39.46 -11.33 -13.76
CA VAL A 269 -39.84 -12.19 -14.89
C VAL A 269 -41.20 -12.85 -14.64
N ILE A 270 -41.47 -13.25 -13.39
CA ILE A 270 -42.76 -13.82 -12.98
C ILE A 270 -43.89 -12.78 -13.00
N LYS A 271 -43.61 -11.51 -12.65
CA LYS A 271 -44.60 -10.42 -12.76
C LYS A 271 -44.81 -9.90 -14.18
N ALA A 272 -43.85 -10.09 -15.09
CA ALA A 272 -43.95 -9.69 -16.50
C ALA A 272 -44.58 -10.76 -17.39
N ALA A 273 -44.67 -12.01 -16.93
CA ALA A 273 -45.53 -13.01 -17.55
C ALA A 273 -47.00 -12.62 -17.31
N ALA A 274 -47.73 -12.31 -18.39
CA ALA A 274 -49.17 -12.03 -18.41
C ALA A 274 -49.94 -13.03 -17.52
N PRO A 275 -51.12 -12.67 -16.95
CA PRO A 275 -51.82 -13.51 -15.97
C PRO A 275 -52.11 -14.87 -16.59
N VAL A 276 -51.29 -15.85 -16.21
CA VAL A 276 -51.43 -17.22 -16.68
C VAL A 276 -52.73 -17.75 -16.08
N ASN A 277 -53.69 -18.06 -16.95
CA ASN A 277 -54.96 -18.63 -16.57
C ASN A 277 -54.71 -19.98 -15.90
N LYS A 278 -54.82 -20.02 -14.56
CA LYS A 278 -54.52 -21.19 -13.73
C LYS A 278 -55.37 -22.43 -14.09
N ARG A 279 -56.49 -22.25 -14.82
CA ARG A 279 -57.30 -23.38 -15.33
C ARG A 279 -56.69 -24.07 -16.55
N ALA A 280 -55.88 -23.38 -17.35
CA ALA A 280 -55.26 -23.97 -18.55
C ALA A 280 -54.04 -24.86 -18.23
N LEU A 281 -53.31 -24.56 -17.15
CA LEU A 281 -52.15 -25.37 -16.73
C LEU A 281 -52.51 -26.68 -16.03
N ALA A 282 -53.73 -26.82 -15.52
CA ALA A 282 -54.15 -28.03 -14.80
C ALA A 282 -54.45 -29.23 -15.72
N LEU A 283 -54.39 -29.05 -17.05
CA LEU A 283 -54.81 -30.04 -18.04
C LEU A 283 -53.72 -30.43 -19.04
N ASP A 284 -52.49 -29.93 -18.91
CA ASP A 284 -51.38 -30.31 -19.80
C ASP A 284 -50.48 -31.38 -19.16
N PRO A 285 -50.61 -32.67 -19.55
CA PRO A 285 -49.78 -33.76 -19.01
C PRO A 285 -48.30 -33.67 -19.40
N ARG A 286 -47.88 -32.71 -20.24
CA ARG A 286 -46.47 -32.49 -20.62
C ARG A 286 -45.69 -31.65 -19.60
N LEU A 287 -46.35 -30.98 -18.66
CA LEU A 287 -45.70 -30.08 -17.68
C LEU A 287 -45.07 -30.79 -16.48
N ASP A 288 -45.36 -32.07 -16.25
CA ASP A 288 -44.70 -32.84 -15.18
C ASP A 288 -43.22 -33.14 -15.48
N ALA A 289 -42.83 -33.12 -16.75
CA ALA A 289 -41.43 -33.28 -17.16
C ALA A 289 -40.55 -32.04 -16.86
N LEU A 290 -41.13 -30.87 -16.59
CA LEU A 290 -40.41 -29.62 -16.31
C LEU A 290 -40.23 -29.33 -14.81
N ARG A 291 -40.69 -30.22 -13.92
CA ARG A 291 -40.52 -30.11 -12.46
C ARG A 291 -39.17 -30.60 -11.94
N THR A 292 -38.21 -30.88 -12.82
CA THR A 292 -36.83 -31.16 -12.38
C THR A 292 -36.14 -29.85 -11.96
N PRO A 293 -35.62 -29.74 -10.72
CA PRO A 293 -34.85 -28.56 -10.32
C PRO A 293 -33.65 -28.38 -11.25
N LEU A 294 -33.53 -27.20 -11.87
CA LEU A 294 -32.30 -26.85 -12.58
C LEU A 294 -31.13 -26.86 -11.59
N PRO A 295 -29.94 -27.34 -11.99
CA PRO A 295 -28.79 -27.40 -11.11
C PRO A 295 -28.45 -25.98 -10.63
N THR A 296 -28.24 -25.84 -9.33
CA THR A 296 -27.78 -24.59 -8.72
C THR A 296 -26.48 -24.16 -9.37
N PRO A 297 -26.33 -22.88 -9.76
CA PRO A 297 -25.09 -22.41 -10.35
C PRO A 297 -23.95 -22.61 -9.35
N SER A 298 -22.88 -23.29 -9.79
CA SER A 298 -21.75 -23.58 -8.92
C SER A 298 -21.17 -22.29 -8.33
N PRO A 299 -20.72 -22.30 -7.06
CA PRO A 299 -20.15 -21.13 -6.40
C PRO A 299 -18.91 -20.53 -7.11
N MET A 300 -18.33 -21.22 -8.10
CA MET A 300 -17.21 -20.74 -8.90
C MET A 300 -17.55 -19.60 -9.87
N SER A 301 -18.77 -19.53 -10.44
CA SER A 301 -19.06 -18.53 -11.48
C SER A 301 -19.27 -17.11 -10.92
N ALA A 302 -19.86 -17.00 -9.73
CA ALA A 302 -20.07 -15.73 -9.04
C ALA A 302 -18.77 -15.18 -8.42
N ALA A 303 -17.88 -16.05 -7.94
CA ALA A 303 -16.57 -15.66 -7.40
C ALA A 303 -15.64 -15.08 -8.49
N ALA A 304 -15.65 -15.65 -9.71
CA ALA A 304 -14.79 -15.21 -10.81
C ALA A 304 -15.06 -13.76 -11.27
N ALA A 305 -16.30 -13.30 -11.19
CA ALA A 305 -16.69 -11.93 -11.54
C ALA A 305 -16.37 -10.90 -10.45
N GLY A 306 -16.33 -11.31 -9.18
CA GLY A 306 -15.95 -10.45 -8.04
C GLY A 306 -14.43 -10.34 -7.84
N GLU A 307 -13.67 -11.38 -8.20
CA GLU A 307 -12.22 -11.47 -7.99
C GLU A 307 -11.38 -10.60 -8.94
N THR A 308 -11.96 -10.07 -10.03
CA THR A 308 -11.20 -9.37 -11.07
C THR A 308 -10.87 -7.91 -10.73
N TYR A 309 -11.58 -7.27 -9.79
CA TYR A 309 -11.68 -5.81 -9.76
C TYR A 309 -11.09 -5.09 -8.54
N VAL A 310 -10.69 -5.82 -7.51
CA VAL A 310 -9.95 -5.27 -6.37
C VAL A 310 -8.81 -6.23 -6.12
N PHE A 311 -7.62 -5.88 -6.64
CA PHE A 311 -6.39 -6.67 -6.57
C PHE A 311 -6.58 -8.02 -5.93
#